data_AF-C9KJW2-F1
#
_entry.id   AF-C9KJW2-F1
#
_cell.length_a   1.000
_cell.length_b   1.000
_cell.length_c   1.000
_cell.angle_alpha   90.00
_cell.angle_beta   90.00
_cell.angle_gamma   90.00
#
_symmetry.space_group_name_H-M   'P 1'
#
loop_
_entity.id
_entity.type
_entity.pdbx_description
1 polymer ?
#
loop_
_entity_poly.entity_id
_entity_poly.type
_entity_poly.pdbx_seq_one_letter_code
_entity_poly.pdbx_strand_id
1 'polypeptide(L)'
;MIGGFTMTKTRHILALICALLMLSCSAAFAAPQQQEAPRPTLSVDGQGTGTATPDMATVTIGVTTQGEDAAKAQNDNAWVSNQIQSAVRSLGIEDKDIQTRNYSFYPNYSTEKDHRNEVTGYTVNNSVIVVVRDS
;
A
#
# COMPACT_ATOMS: atom_id res chain seq x y z
N MET A 1 -63.79 -32.73 80.25
CA MET A 1 -63.40 -31.30 80.16
C MET A 1 -61.93 -31.24 79.78
N ILE A 2 -61.57 -30.29 78.89
CA ILE A 2 -60.22 -29.83 78.48
C ILE A 2 -59.56 -30.79 77.45
N GLY A 3 -59.33 -30.44 76.17
CA GLY A 3 -58.89 -29.17 75.55
C GLY A 3 -57.35 -29.23 75.42
N GLY A 4 -56.73 -29.57 74.28
CA GLY A 4 -56.64 -28.78 73.04
C GLY A 4 -55.48 -27.79 73.12
N PHE A 5 -54.30 -28.10 72.55
CA PHE A 5 -53.17 -27.20 72.17
C PHE A 5 -51.96 -28.08 71.77
N THR A 6 -51.16 -27.90 70.70
CA THR A 6 -51.05 -26.85 69.70
C THR A 6 -50.14 -27.28 68.54
N MET A 7 -50.53 -26.87 67.33
CA MET A 7 -49.85 -27.00 66.03
C MET A 7 -48.60 -26.07 65.87
N THR A 8 -47.75 -25.91 66.89
CA THR A 8 -46.51 -25.10 66.80
C THR A 8 -45.29 -25.93 66.39
N LYS A 9 -45.25 -27.22 66.75
CA LYS A 9 -44.09 -28.10 66.49
C LYS A 9 -43.78 -28.28 65.00
N THR A 10 -44.80 -28.34 64.14
CA THR A 10 -44.63 -28.58 62.70
C THR A 10 -43.99 -27.39 61.96
N ARG A 11 -44.24 -26.16 62.40
CA ARG A 11 -43.60 -24.94 61.86
C ARG A 11 -42.11 -24.86 62.25
N HIS A 12 -41.76 -25.30 63.45
CA HIS A 12 -40.36 -25.32 63.91
C HIS A 12 -39.53 -26.41 63.22
N ILE A 13 -40.13 -27.57 62.95
CA ILE A 13 -39.46 -28.65 62.20
C ILE A 13 -39.16 -28.21 60.76
N LEU A 14 -40.11 -27.54 60.09
CA LEU A 14 -39.90 -27.04 58.73
C LEU A 14 -38.84 -25.91 58.69
N ALA A 15 -38.83 -25.03 59.69
CA ALA A 15 -37.82 -23.99 59.81
C ALA A 15 -36.40 -24.55 60.04
N LEU A 16 -36.27 -25.64 60.82
CA LEU A 16 -34.99 -26.32 61.07
C LEU A 16 -34.45 -27.02 59.82
N ILE A 17 -35.31 -27.63 59.00
CA ILE A 17 -34.91 -28.27 57.73
C ILE A 17 -34.45 -27.22 56.71
N CYS A 18 -35.15 -26.09 56.60
CA CYS A 18 -34.72 -24.97 55.76
C CYS A 18 -33.39 -24.37 56.24
N ALA A 19 -33.17 -24.25 57.55
CA ALA A 19 -31.90 -23.76 58.09
C ALA A 19 -30.74 -24.74 57.81
N LEU A 20 -30.98 -26.04 57.87
CA LEU A 20 -29.97 -27.07 57.59
C LEU A 20 -29.62 -27.16 56.08
N LEU A 21 -30.59 -26.93 55.19
CA LEU A 21 -30.38 -26.83 53.74
C LEU A 21 -29.64 -25.53 53.35
N MET A 22 -29.90 -24.42 54.04
CA MET A 22 -29.17 -23.17 53.82
C MET A 22 -27.71 -23.26 54.29
N LEU A 23 -27.45 -24.00 55.37
CA LEU A 23 -26.09 -24.17 55.92
C LEU A 23 -25.20 -25.07 55.05
N SER A 24 -25.79 -26.01 54.31
CA SER A 24 -25.06 -26.91 53.41
C SER A 24 -24.71 -26.30 52.05
N CYS A 25 -25.32 -25.17 51.68
CA CYS A 25 -25.01 -24.45 50.43
C CYS A 25 -23.74 -23.57 50.56
N SER A 26 -23.40 -23.10 51.76
CA SER A 26 -22.26 -22.20 51.97
C SER A 26 -20.87 -22.88 51.87
N ALA A 27 -20.80 -24.21 51.91
CA ALA A 27 -19.53 -24.94 51.81
C ALA A 27 -19.11 -25.21 50.34
N ALA A 28 -20.01 -25.08 49.36
CA ALA A 28 -19.72 -25.40 47.96
C ALA A 28 -19.03 -24.26 47.18
N PHE A 29 -18.97 -23.05 47.72
CA PHE A 29 -18.40 -21.88 47.03
C PHE A 29 -16.98 -21.51 47.46
N ALA A 30 -16.35 -22.28 48.36
CA ALA A 30 -14.96 -22.07 48.77
C ALA A 30 -13.99 -22.95 47.97
N ALA A 31 -14.04 -22.89 46.65
CA ALA A 31 -12.97 -23.45 45.81
C ALA A 31 -11.85 -22.39 45.69
N PRO A 32 -10.59 -22.69 46.07
CA PRO A 32 -9.50 -21.76 45.85
C PRO A 32 -9.32 -21.53 44.35
N GLN A 33 -9.45 -20.28 43.88
CA GLN A 33 -9.03 -19.90 42.54
C GLN A 33 -7.55 -20.25 42.39
N GLN A 34 -7.23 -21.24 41.55
CA GLN A 34 -5.86 -21.51 41.15
C GLN A 34 -5.35 -20.30 40.36
N GLN A 35 -4.59 -19.44 41.03
CA GLN A 35 -3.82 -18.37 40.40
C GLN A 35 -2.82 -19.05 39.45
N GLU A 36 -3.07 -18.98 38.14
CA GLU A 36 -2.18 -19.53 37.13
C GLU A 36 -0.82 -18.82 37.25
N ALA A 37 0.23 -19.58 37.59
CA ALA A 37 1.58 -19.02 37.73
C ALA A 37 2.01 -18.38 36.40
N PRO A 38 2.65 -17.19 36.41
CA PRO A 38 3.09 -16.54 35.18
C PRO A 38 4.00 -17.49 34.38
N ARG A 39 3.64 -17.78 33.14
CA ARG A 39 4.44 -18.64 32.25
C ARG A 39 5.73 -17.91 31.88
N PRO A 40 6.90 -18.58 31.87
CA PRO A 40 8.14 -17.96 31.46
C PRO A 40 8.08 -17.61 29.97
N THR A 41 8.13 -16.32 29.64
CA THR A 41 8.16 -15.82 28.27
C THR A 41 9.53 -15.22 27.95
N LEU A 42 10.01 -15.50 26.75
CA LEU A 42 11.20 -14.87 26.18
C LEU A 42 10.71 -14.01 25.00
N SER A 43 10.79 -12.70 25.15
CA SER A 43 10.53 -11.75 24.06
C SER A 43 11.87 -11.24 23.54
N VAL A 44 12.04 -11.23 22.23
CA VAL A 44 13.26 -10.77 21.58
C VAL A 44 12.87 -9.77 20.51
N ASP A 45 13.45 -8.57 20.56
CA ASP A 45 13.33 -7.56 19.53
C ASP A 45 14.56 -7.62 18.61
N GLY A 46 14.33 -7.91 17.33
CA GLY A 46 15.37 -7.91 16.30
C GLY A 46 15.17 -6.76 15.34
N GLN A 47 16.19 -5.93 15.14
CA GLN A 47 16.25 -4.98 14.03
C GLN A 47 17.32 -5.43 13.03
N GLY A 48 16.97 -5.42 11.75
CA GLY A 48 17.88 -5.63 10.64
C GLY A 48 17.90 -4.40 9.73
N THR A 49 19.08 -3.88 9.46
CA THR A 49 19.29 -2.86 8.43
C THR A 49 20.13 -3.45 7.31
N GLY A 50 19.79 -3.11 6.07
CA GLY A 50 20.52 -3.53 4.88
C GLY A 50 20.81 -2.31 4.02
N THR A 51 22.08 -2.15 3.64
CA THR A 51 22.52 -1.09 2.74
C THR A 51 23.06 -1.75 1.48
N ALA A 52 22.59 -1.29 0.32
CA ALA A 52 23.07 -1.74 -0.98
C ALA A 52 23.49 -0.53 -1.81
N THR A 53 24.55 -0.68 -2.59
CA THR A 53 24.96 0.32 -3.57
C THR A 53 24.02 0.24 -4.79
N PRO A 54 23.51 1.37 -5.31
CA PRO A 54 22.74 1.36 -6.56
C PRO A 54 23.60 0.85 -7.72
N ASP A 55 23.06 -0.06 -8.53
CA ASP A 55 23.71 -0.71 -9.68
C ASP A 55 23.12 -0.30 -11.03
N MET A 56 22.12 0.60 -11.02
CA MET A 56 21.41 1.04 -12.22
C MET A 56 21.07 2.53 -12.16
N ALA A 57 21.26 3.22 -13.29
CA ALA A 57 20.81 4.58 -13.52
C ALA A 57 19.86 4.64 -14.73
N THR A 58 18.83 5.47 -14.66
CA THR A 58 17.93 5.71 -15.79
C THR A 58 18.04 7.16 -16.23
N VAL A 59 18.37 7.37 -17.50
CA VAL A 59 18.47 8.69 -18.14
C VAL A 59 17.29 8.84 -19.10
N THR A 60 16.59 9.97 -19.02
CA THR A 60 15.49 10.29 -19.94
C THR A 60 15.85 11.51 -20.76
N ILE A 61 15.83 11.36 -22.08
CA ILE A 61 16.15 12.41 -23.05
C ILE A 61 14.87 12.78 -23.78
N GLY A 62 14.36 13.99 -23.58
CA GLY A 62 13.23 14.51 -24.33
C GLY A 62 13.65 15.09 -25.67
N VAL A 63 12.91 14.78 -26.72
CA VAL A 63 13.08 15.39 -28.05
C VAL A 63 11.77 16.03 -28.45
N THR A 64 11.82 17.33 -28.71
CA THR A 64 10.68 18.11 -29.19
C THR A 64 11.08 18.80 -30.48
N THR A 65 10.24 18.68 -31.50
CA THR A 65 10.40 19.38 -32.77
C THR A 65 9.12 20.13 -33.12
N GLN A 66 9.28 21.24 -33.83
CA GLN A 66 8.19 22.03 -34.37
C GLN A 66 8.41 22.27 -35.85
N GLY A 67 7.32 22.27 -36.63
CA GLY A 67 7.37 22.61 -38.05
C GLY A 67 6.00 23.04 -38.57
N GLU A 68 6.00 23.82 -39.65
CA GLU A 68 4.76 24.22 -40.34
C GLU A 68 4.07 23.01 -41.00
N ASP A 69 4.85 22.04 -41.46
CA ASP A 69 4.38 20.79 -42.04
C ASP A 69 4.45 19.63 -41.04
N ALA A 70 3.36 18.86 -40.95
CA ALA A 70 3.23 17.73 -40.04
C ALA A 70 4.25 16.62 -40.31
N ALA A 71 4.46 16.27 -41.59
CA ALA A 71 5.35 15.19 -41.98
C ALA A 71 6.81 15.59 -41.73
N LYS A 72 7.16 16.85 -41.99
CA LYS A 72 8.47 17.40 -41.65
C LYS A 72 8.74 17.36 -40.15
N ALA A 73 7.81 17.83 -39.33
CA ALA A 73 7.97 17.83 -37.87
C ALA A 73 8.19 16.41 -37.31
N GLN A 74 7.44 15.42 -37.83
CA GLN A 74 7.61 14.01 -37.48
C GLN A 74 8.95 13.44 -37.96
N ASN A 75 9.33 13.69 -39.22
CA ASN A 75 10.58 13.17 -39.78
C ASN A 75 11.80 13.74 -39.06
N ASP A 76 11.79 15.03 -38.75
CA ASP A 76 12.86 15.68 -38.00
C ASP A 76 12.95 15.08 -36.59
N ASN A 77 11.82 14.84 -35.91
CA ASN A 77 11.79 14.19 -34.60
C ASN A 77 12.39 12.76 -34.64
N ALA A 78 11.96 11.97 -35.62
CA ALA A 78 12.43 10.61 -35.81
C ALA A 78 13.93 10.58 -36.13
N TRP A 79 14.40 11.51 -36.96
CA TRP A 79 15.82 11.64 -37.30
C TRP A 79 16.66 11.96 -36.07
N VAL A 80 16.30 12.99 -35.29
CA VAL A 80 17.02 13.35 -34.05
C VAL A 80 17.01 12.20 -33.05
N SER A 81 15.87 11.53 -32.88
CA SER A 81 15.73 10.39 -31.97
C SER A 81 16.63 9.22 -32.37
N ASN A 82 16.76 8.94 -33.67
CA ASN A 82 17.65 7.90 -34.18
C ASN A 82 19.13 8.25 -33.99
N GLN A 83 19.48 9.54 -34.11
CA GLN A 83 20.84 10.01 -33.82
C GLN A 83 21.19 9.81 -32.34
N ILE A 84 20.28 10.14 -31.43
CA ILE A 84 20.47 9.92 -29.99
C ILE A 84 20.64 8.44 -29.69
N GLN A 85 19.76 7.57 -30.20
CA GLN A 85 19.89 6.12 -30.00
C GLN A 85 21.23 5.58 -30.52
N SER A 86 21.69 6.08 -31.67
CA SER A 86 22.97 5.65 -32.26
C SER A 86 24.17 6.15 -31.46
N ALA A 87 24.12 7.37 -30.94
CA ALA A 87 25.14 7.89 -30.03
C ALA A 87 25.18 7.08 -28.73
N VAL A 88 24.03 6.73 -28.16
CA VAL A 88 23.93 5.91 -26.94
C VAL A 88 24.47 4.49 -27.18
N ARG A 89 24.13 3.86 -28.31
CA ARG A 89 24.74 2.58 -28.72
C ARG A 89 26.26 2.66 -28.82
N SER A 90 26.80 3.76 -29.34
CA SER A 90 28.24 3.95 -29.48
C SER A 90 28.98 4.07 -28.13
N LEU A 91 28.26 4.37 -27.04
CA LEU A 91 28.78 4.37 -25.68
C LEU A 91 28.79 2.97 -25.04
N GLY A 92 28.39 1.92 -25.78
CA GLY A 92 28.39 0.53 -25.31
C GLY A 92 27.11 0.10 -24.60
N ILE A 93 26.03 0.89 -24.67
CA ILE A 93 24.73 0.52 -24.12
C ILE A 93 24.00 -0.39 -25.11
N GLU A 94 23.51 -1.52 -24.62
CA GLU A 94 22.76 -2.50 -25.41
C GLU A 94 21.38 -1.96 -25.83
N ASP A 95 20.90 -2.36 -27.01
CA ASP A 95 19.59 -1.93 -27.52
C ASP A 95 18.41 -2.28 -26.58
N LYS A 96 18.53 -3.36 -25.79
CA LYS A 96 17.51 -3.74 -24.79
C LYS A 96 17.30 -2.66 -23.72
N ASP A 97 18.32 -1.85 -23.45
CA ASP A 97 18.34 -0.81 -22.44
C ASP A 97 18.03 0.58 -23.05
N ILE A 98 17.75 0.67 -24.35
CA ILE A 98 17.37 1.90 -25.05
C ILE A 98 15.91 1.78 -25.50
N GLN A 99 15.05 2.67 -25.03
CA GLN A 99 13.62 2.65 -25.38
C GLN A 99 13.08 4.04 -25.70
N THR A 100 12.39 4.19 -26.83
CA THR A 100 11.61 5.39 -27.12
C THR A 100 10.21 5.26 -26.52
N ARG A 101 9.76 6.29 -25.79
CA ARG A 101 8.43 6.38 -25.16
C ARG A 101 7.80 7.75 -25.39
N ASN A 102 6.57 7.89 -24.94
CA ASN A 102 5.84 9.15 -24.82
C ASN A 102 5.75 9.95 -26.14
N TYR A 103 5.57 9.27 -27.26
CA TYR A 103 5.32 9.94 -28.53
C TYR A 103 3.99 10.69 -28.50
N SER A 104 4.04 12.00 -28.67
CA SER A 104 2.91 12.92 -28.71
C SER A 104 3.00 13.79 -29.96
N PHE A 105 1.90 13.91 -30.68
CA PHE A 105 1.80 14.75 -31.86
C PHE A 105 0.55 15.62 -31.73
N TYR A 106 0.69 16.93 -31.89
CA TYR A 106 -0.46 17.83 -31.89
C TYR A 106 -0.25 19.07 -32.78
N PRO A 107 -1.31 19.59 -33.40
CA PRO A 107 -1.29 20.88 -34.07
C PRO A 107 -1.18 22.02 -33.05
N ASN A 108 -0.44 23.06 -33.42
CA ASN A 108 -0.37 24.33 -32.72
C ASN A 108 -1.37 25.29 -33.37
N TYR A 109 -2.11 26.04 -32.56
CA TYR A 109 -3.10 26.99 -33.04
C TYR A 109 -2.67 28.43 -32.75
N SER A 110 -3.08 29.37 -33.61
CA SER A 110 -2.86 30.79 -33.41
C SER A 110 -3.65 31.30 -32.21
N THR A 111 -2.98 32.12 -31.39
CA THR A 111 -3.58 32.82 -30.24
C THR A 111 -4.10 34.20 -30.62
N GLU A 112 -3.88 34.65 -31.86
CA GLU A 112 -4.32 35.95 -32.35
C GLU A 112 -5.85 36.06 -32.37
N LYS A 113 -6.36 37.26 -32.13
CA LYS A 113 -7.80 37.49 -31.93
C LYS A 113 -8.62 37.25 -33.21
N ASP A 114 -8.02 37.55 -34.36
CA ASP A 114 -8.66 37.46 -35.68
C ASP A 114 -8.43 36.10 -36.37
N HIS A 115 -7.38 35.37 -35.97
CA HIS A 115 -6.99 34.07 -36.55
C HIS A 115 -7.11 32.93 -35.54
N ARG A 116 -7.95 33.10 -34.50
CA ARG A 116 -8.14 32.10 -33.46
C ARG A 116 -8.64 30.80 -34.10
N ASN A 117 -7.95 29.70 -33.81
CA ASN A 117 -8.17 28.35 -34.36
C ASN A 117 -7.51 28.03 -35.72
N GLU A 118 -6.67 28.91 -36.25
CA GLU A 118 -5.82 28.56 -37.40
C GLU A 118 -4.60 27.75 -36.95
N VAL A 119 -4.27 26.68 -37.69
CA VAL A 119 -3.09 25.86 -37.40
C VAL A 119 -1.85 26.62 -37.84
N THR A 120 -0.97 26.94 -36.90
CA THR A 120 0.30 27.64 -37.14
C THR A 120 1.48 26.68 -37.30
N GLY A 121 1.28 25.40 -37.01
CA GLY A 121 2.24 24.35 -37.21
C GLY A 121 1.91 23.12 -36.39
N TYR A 122 2.89 22.24 -36.23
CA TYR A 122 2.77 20.97 -35.53
C TYR A 122 3.93 20.82 -34.57
N THR A 123 3.64 20.29 -33.39
CA THR A 123 4.64 19.92 -32.41
C THR A 123 4.65 18.40 -32.26
N VAL A 124 5.85 17.83 -32.29
CA VAL A 124 6.08 16.41 -32.03
C VAL A 124 7.03 16.27 -30.86
N ASN A 125 6.63 15.47 -29.88
CA ASN A 125 7.43 15.17 -28.71
C ASN A 125 7.60 13.68 -28.57
N ASN A 126 8.76 13.25 -28.11
CA ASN A 126 8.99 11.89 -27.62
C ASN A 126 10.11 11.90 -26.59
N SER A 127 10.30 10.79 -25.90
CA SER A 127 11.41 10.59 -24.99
C SER A 127 12.19 9.34 -25.33
N VAL A 128 13.51 9.39 -25.20
CA VAL A 128 14.40 8.22 -25.26
C VAL A 128 14.86 7.95 -23.83
N ILE A 129 14.51 6.79 -23.31
CA ILE A 129 14.90 6.28 -22.00
C ILE A 129 16.10 5.36 -22.20
N VAL A 130 17.15 5.62 -21.44
CA VAL A 130 18.40 4.85 -21.47
C VAL A 130 18.64 4.31 -20.07
N VAL A 131 18.78 3.00 -19.96
CA VAL A 131 19.11 2.32 -18.71
C VAL A 131 20.61 2.00 -18.72
N VAL A 132 21.35 2.60 -17.80
CA VAL A 132 22.77 2.31 -17.59
C VAL A 132 22.88 1.35 -16.42
N ARG A 133 23.60 0.25 -16.61
CA ARG A 133 23.86 -0.75 -15.57
C ARG A 133 25.36 -0.76 -15.32
N ASP A 134 25.76 -0.71 -14.06
CA ASP A 134 27.14 -0.97 -13.65
C ASP A 134 27.22 -2.47 -13.33
N SER A 135 27.97 -3.22 -14.15
CA SER A 135 28.10 -4.68 -14.06
C SER A 135 29.55 -5.09 -13.88
#